data_AF-A0AA39ZU93-F1
#
_entry.id   AF-A0AA39ZU93-F1
#
_cell.length_a   1.000
_cell.length_b   1.000
_cell.length_c   1.000
_cell.angle_alpha   90.00
_cell.angle_beta   90.00
_cell.angle_gamma   90.00
#
_symmetry.space_group_name_H-M   'P 1'
#
loop_
_entity.id
_entity.type
_entity.pdbx_description
1 polymer ?
#
loop_
_entity_poly.entity_id
_entity_poly.type
_entity_poly.pdbx_seq_one_letter_code
_entity_poly.pdbx_strand_id
1 'polypeptide(L)'
;MPATLGLAKQRSRSRRRAFSASLGQRQTIAGLVKHHLRLGNGPGLVCAVAPRERWIRGGFNTCIPVRVGSQRSAQPSSPKGETTLIFRCVMTHKLAEGTVDEKLSCEVGTHVWMQDHTRSDAVSALSLATQASLRPTPHTRPTATCADPTAYTLLEYISPATGRMLSTTWAAQRDDTARQRRLFRGLSRTMLSLARVPQPRIGSFPFDAADRTVVLANRPLLCCAAILESEGAPLAVNETYNCVKPFVADVLALHDRHFLADAVD
;
A
#
# COMPACT_ATOMS: atom_id res chain seq x y z
N MET A 1 -5.35 36.86 4.37
CA MET A 1 -5.29 35.57 3.66
C MET A 1 -3.90 34.90 3.52
N PRO A 2 -2.71 35.56 3.65
CA PRO A 2 -1.42 34.84 3.58
C PRO A 2 -1.07 33.99 4.83
N ALA A 3 -1.69 34.28 5.97
CA ALA A 3 -1.43 33.57 7.24
C ALA A 3 -1.93 32.11 7.22
N THR A 4 -3.07 31.83 6.58
CA THR A 4 -3.68 30.50 6.52
C THR A 4 -2.87 29.54 5.64
N LEU A 5 -2.36 30.02 4.50
CA LEU A 5 -1.48 29.27 3.61
C LEU A 5 -0.12 28.96 4.27
N GLY A 6 0.40 29.90 5.07
CA GLY A 6 1.62 29.72 5.88
C GLY A 6 1.45 28.64 6.94
N LEU A 7 0.31 28.64 7.65
CA LEU A 7 -0.03 27.64 8.66
C LEU A 7 -0.23 26.24 8.06
N ALA A 8 -0.88 26.12 6.89
CA ALA A 8 -1.04 24.85 6.19
C ALA A 8 0.31 24.25 5.74
N LYS A 9 1.18 25.08 5.13
CA LYS A 9 2.54 24.67 4.74
C LYS A 9 3.40 24.29 5.96
N GLN A 10 3.27 25.00 7.07
CA GLN A 10 3.99 24.70 8.31
C GLN A 10 3.50 23.40 8.97
N ARG A 11 2.18 23.16 9.03
CA ARG A 11 1.59 21.89 9.50
C ARG A 11 2.05 20.71 8.64
N SER A 12 2.06 20.85 7.32
CA SER A 12 2.56 19.82 6.39
C SER A 12 4.04 19.48 6.63
N ARG A 13 4.90 20.49 6.80
CA ARG A 13 6.33 20.32 7.13
C ARG A 13 6.54 19.60 8.47
N SER A 14 5.80 19.99 9.51
CA SER A 14 5.87 19.36 10.83
C SER A 14 5.43 17.90 10.79
N ARG A 15 4.32 17.58 10.12
CA ARG A 15 3.83 16.19 9.96
C ARG A 15 4.82 15.32 9.17
N ARG A 16 5.45 15.87 8.11
CA ARG A 16 6.51 15.18 7.37
C ARG A 16 7.73 14.88 8.24
N ARG A 17 8.14 15.81 9.10
CA ARG A 17 9.25 15.60 10.05
C ARG A 17 8.91 14.50 11.06
N ALA A 18 7.70 14.54 11.64
CA ALA A 18 7.22 13.52 12.56
C ALA A 18 7.20 12.13 11.91
N PHE A 19 6.70 12.01 10.68
CA PHE A 19 6.74 10.76 9.91
C PHE A 19 8.17 10.29 9.63
N SER A 20 9.09 11.19 9.27
CA SER A 20 10.49 10.81 9.05
C SER A 20 11.17 10.31 10.34
N ALA A 21 10.80 10.90 11.48
CA ALA A 21 11.29 10.53 12.80
C ALA A 21 10.74 9.18 13.26
N SER A 22 9.45 8.89 13.05
CA SER A 22 8.86 7.57 13.39
C SER A 22 9.54 6.44 12.63
N LEU A 23 9.87 6.64 11.35
CA LEU A 23 10.63 5.66 10.56
C LEU A 23 12.10 5.54 10.99
N GLY A 24 12.63 6.48 11.78
CA GLY A 24 14.01 6.42 12.29
C GLY A 24 14.29 5.22 13.20
N GLN A 25 13.25 4.60 13.75
CA GLN A 25 13.36 3.51 14.71
C GLN A 25 13.47 2.14 14.01
N ARG A 26 14.64 1.83 13.46
CA ARG A 26 14.89 0.56 12.75
C ARG A 26 14.64 -0.67 13.64
N GLN A 27 14.93 -0.57 14.94
CA GLN A 27 14.67 -1.63 15.91
C GLN A 27 13.17 -1.92 16.04
N THR A 28 12.33 -0.88 16.05
CA THR A 28 10.87 -1.02 16.10
C THR A 28 10.35 -1.74 14.85
N ILE A 29 10.83 -1.34 13.66
CA ILE A 29 10.46 -2.01 12.40
C ILE A 29 10.87 -3.50 12.44
N ALA A 30 12.11 -3.80 12.86
CA ALA A 30 12.57 -5.18 13.00
C ALA A 30 11.73 -5.98 14.01
N GLY A 31 11.38 -5.39 15.15
CA GLY A 31 10.54 -6.00 16.17
C GLY A 31 9.15 -6.34 15.64
N LEU A 32 8.52 -5.42 14.91
CA LEU A 32 7.23 -5.65 14.26
C LEU A 32 7.30 -6.77 13.22
N VAL A 33 8.31 -6.76 12.35
CA VAL A 33 8.50 -7.81 11.35
C VAL A 33 8.66 -9.18 12.02
N LYS A 34 9.50 -9.27 13.07
CA LYS A 34 9.66 -10.51 13.83
C LYS A 34 8.35 -10.97 14.47
N HIS A 35 7.60 -10.05 15.07
CA HIS A 35 6.32 -10.34 15.70
C HIS A 35 5.32 -10.93 14.69
N HIS A 36 5.15 -10.28 13.54
CA HIS A 36 4.22 -10.69 12.49
C HIS A 36 4.59 -12.03 11.85
N LEU A 37 5.89 -12.24 11.61
CA LEU A 37 6.41 -13.51 11.10
C LEU A 37 6.53 -14.60 12.18
N ARG A 38 6.12 -14.32 13.43
CA ARG A 38 6.25 -15.21 14.60
C ARG A 38 7.67 -15.74 14.78
N LEU A 39 8.65 -14.90 14.47
CA LEU A 39 10.07 -15.25 14.62
C LEU A 39 10.48 -15.06 16.09
N GLY A 40 11.02 -16.10 16.71
CA GLY A 40 11.57 -16.03 18.06
C GLY A 40 12.89 -15.23 18.12
N ASN A 41 13.35 -14.88 19.32
CA ASN A 41 14.62 -14.18 19.52
C ASN A 41 15.85 -15.11 19.60
N GLY A 42 15.79 -16.27 18.93
CA GLY A 42 16.82 -17.28 19.02
C GLY A 42 18.16 -16.86 18.37
N PRO A 43 19.30 -17.36 18.89
CA PRO A 43 20.60 -17.12 18.27
C PRO A 43 20.61 -17.75 16.86
N GLY A 44 20.91 -16.94 15.85
CA GLY A 44 20.92 -17.33 14.44
C GLY A 44 19.77 -16.78 13.59
N LEU A 45 18.79 -16.08 14.17
CA LEU A 45 17.77 -15.38 13.38
C LEU A 45 18.30 -14.02 12.89
N VAL A 46 18.26 -13.81 11.58
CA VAL A 46 18.55 -12.52 10.95
C VAL A 46 17.24 -11.78 10.69
N CYS A 47 17.14 -10.53 11.15
CA CYS A 47 16.09 -9.59 10.76
C CYS A 47 16.72 -8.20 10.61
N ALA A 48 17.18 -7.90 9.40
CA ALA A 48 17.97 -6.71 9.11
C ALA A 48 17.17 -5.71 8.26
N VAL A 49 16.87 -4.55 8.85
CA VAL A 49 16.23 -3.42 8.14
C VAL A 49 17.27 -2.72 7.28
N ALA A 50 16.97 -2.54 5.99
CA ALA A 50 17.87 -1.89 5.05
C ALA A 50 18.18 -0.44 5.45
N PRO A 51 19.37 0.07 5.11
CA PRO A 51 19.74 1.44 5.39
C PRO A 51 18.92 2.43 4.52
N ARG A 52 18.83 3.70 4.93
CA ARG A 52 17.85 4.66 4.38
C ARG A 52 18.04 4.94 2.89
N GLU A 53 19.27 4.78 2.41
CA GLU A 53 19.68 4.98 1.02
C GLU A 53 19.09 3.92 0.10
N ARG A 54 18.69 2.76 0.66
CA ARG A 54 18.01 1.68 -0.07
C ARG A 54 16.50 1.71 0.06
N TRP A 55 15.93 2.71 0.74
CA TRP A 55 14.47 2.81 0.87
C TRP A 55 13.86 3.31 -0.42
N ILE A 56 12.73 2.73 -0.80
CA ILE A 56 12.01 3.09 -2.02
C ILE A 56 10.91 4.06 -1.61
N ARG A 57 11.00 5.30 -2.06
CA ARG A 57 10.03 6.35 -1.73
C ARG A 57 9.15 6.65 -2.93
N GLY A 58 7.85 6.40 -2.80
CA GLY A 58 6.84 6.79 -3.78
C GLY A 58 6.14 8.10 -3.43
N GLY A 59 5.07 8.40 -4.17
CA GLY A 59 4.20 9.55 -3.93
C GLY A 59 3.55 9.52 -2.55
N PHE A 60 2.98 8.38 -2.15
CA PHE A 60 2.19 8.22 -0.93
C PHE A 60 2.76 7.21 0.07
N ASN A 61 3.83 6.50 -0.29
CA ASN A 61 4.36 5.39 0.50
C ASN A 61 5.88 5.43 0.61
N THR A 62 6.40 4.98 1.75
CA THR A 62 7.82 4.64 1.94
C THR A 62 7.92 3.13 2.11
N CYS A 63 8.66 2.48 1.22
CA CYS A 63 8.91 1.04 1.25
C CYS A 63 10.32 0.75 1.75
N ILE A 64 10.42 -0.07 2.79
CA ILE A 64 11.64 -0.36 3.52
C ILE A 64 11.96 -1.84 3.34
N PRO A 65 13.03 -2.20 2.62
CA PRO A 65 13.44 -3.59 2.51
C PRO A 65 13.90 -4.14 3.87
N VAL A 66 13.42 -5.33 4.22
CA VAL A 66 13.78 -6.04 5.46
C VAL A 66 14.20 -7.46 5.09
N ARG A 67 15.46 -7.80 5.34
CA ARG A 67 15.95 -9.18 5.17
C ARG A 67 15.62 -9.99 6.40
N VAL A 68 15.04 -11.16 6.21
CA VAL A 68 14.72 -12.12 7.26
C VAL A 68 15.27 -13.50 6.89
N GLY A 69 15.83 -14.22 7.85
CA GLY A 69 16.40 -15.54 7.59
C GLY A 69 16.92 -16.25 8.83
N SER A 70 17.37 -17.48 8.64
CA SER A 70 17.99 -18.28 9.70
C SER A 70 19.38 -18.75 9.27
N GLN A 71 20.39 -18.48 10.10
CA GLN A 71 21.77 -18.92 9.90
C GLN A 71 21.94 -20.45 9.99
N ARG A 72 20.89 -21.22 10.34
CA ARG A 72 20.95 -22.69 10.43
C ARG A 72 20.81 -23.42 9.09
N SER A 73 20.57 -22.72 7.97
CA SER A 73 20.33 -23.32 6.64
C SER A 73 21.52 -23.18 5.67
N ALA A 74 22.76 -23.25 6.15
CA ALA A 74 23.94 -23.42 5.30
C ALA A 74 24.18 -24.91 4.98
N GLN A 75 23.19 -25.58 4.37
CA GLN A 75 23.43 -26.85 3.68
C GLN A 75 23.42 -26.60 2.15
N PRO A 76 24.35 -27.17 1.36
CA PRO A 76 24.60 -26.76 -0.02
C PRO A 76 23.49 -27.06 -1.04
N SER A 77 22.39 -27.71 -0.63
CA SER A 77 21.31 -28.18 -1.52
C SER A 77 19.98 -27.43 -1.38
N SER A 78 19.89 -26.41 -0.53
CA SER A 78 18.64 -25.65 -0.30
C SER A 78 18.86 -24.13 -0.34
N PRO A 79 18.41 -23.39 -1.37
CA PRO A 79 18.61 -21.92 -1.47
C PRO A 79 17.76 -21.08 -0.50
N LYS A 80 17.08 -21.69 0.48
CA LYS A 80 15.97 -21.08 1.26
C LYS A 80 16.38 -20.57 2.65
N GLY A 81 17.53 -19.91 2.76
CA GLY A 81 18.05 -19.41 4.05
C GLY A 81 17.62 -17.99 4.42
N GLU A 82 17.51 -17.09 3.43
CA GLU A 82 17.14 -15.69 3.62
C GLU A 82 16.12 -15.24 2.57
N THR A 83 15.11 -14.48 2.99
CA THR A 83 14.17 -13.79 2.11
C THR A 83 14.14 -12.30 2.42
N THR A 84 13.75 -11.49 1.44
CA THR A 84 13.55 -10.06 1.62
C THR A 84 12.06 -9.74 1.57
N LEU A 85 11.61 -8.94 2.52
CA LEU A 85 10.27 -8.37 2.57
C LEU A 85 10.33 -6.87 2.34
N ILE A 86 9.20 -6.28 1.96
CA ILE A 86 9.00 -4.83 1.91
C ILE A 86 8.07 -4.42 3.05
N PHE A 87 8.60 -3.68 4.01
CA PHE A 87 7.81 -2.98 5.02
C PHE A 87 7.34 -1.64 4.43
N ARG A 88 6.10 -1.59 3.97
CA ARG A 88 5.50 -0.43 3.32
C ARG A 88 4.76 0.42 4.34
N CYS A 89 5.18 1.67 4.50
CA CYS A 89 4.53 2.65 5.37
C CYS A 89 3.76 3.68 4.54
N VAL A 90 2.51 3.92 4.90
CA VAL A 90 1.69 4.98 4.31
C VAL A 90 2.16 6.34 4.83
N MET A 91 2.39 7.30 3.94
CA MET A 91 2.71 8.69 4.32
C MET A 91 1.45 9.42 4.77
N THR A 92 1.05 9.23 6.03
CA THR A 92 -0.21 9.79 6.59
C THR A 92 -0.35 11.30 6.44
N HIS A 93 0.76 12.04 6.41
CA HIS A 93 0.79 13.48 6.16
C HIS A 93 0.41 13.90 4.73
N LYS A 94 0.25 12.93 3.82
CA LYS A 94 -0.19 13.12 2.44
C LYS A 94 -1.60 12.56 2.19
N LEU A 95 -2.31 12.16 3.24
CA LEU A 95 -3.67 11.68 3.13
C LEU A 95 -4.60 12.64 3.86
N ALA A 96 -5.85 12.72 3.39
CA ALA A 96 -6.93 13.36 4.13
C ALA A 96 -7.05 12.71 5.52
N GLU A 97 -7.32 13.54 6.53
CA GLU A 97 -7.43 13.09 7.91
C GLU A 97 -8.51 11.99 8.03
N GLY A 98 -8.24 10.95 8.81
CA GLY A 98 -9.17 9.83 8.99
C GLY A 98 -9.22 8.80 7.85
N THR A 99 -8.64 9.07 6.68
CA THR A 99 -8.73 8.14 5.52
C THR A 99 -7.65 7.05 5.48
N VAL A 100 -6.70 7.06 6.42
CA VAL A 100 -5.55 6.16 6.41
C VAL A 100 -5.99 4.69 6.53
N ASP A 101 -6.87 4.41 7.49
CA ASP A 101 -7.31 3.04 7.78
C ASP A 101 -8.24 2.51 6.66
N GLU A 102 -9.12 3.36 6.13
CA GLU A 102 -9.93 3.06 4.93
C GLU A 102 -9.04 2.64 3.76
N LYS A 103 -8.01 3.44 3.45
CA LYS A 103 -7.12 3.23 2.32
C LYS A 103 -6.27 1.98 2.49
N LEU A 104 -5.72 1.77 3.68
CA LEU A 104 -4.90 0.60 3.98
C LEU A 104 -5.74 -0.69 3.97
N SER A 105 -6.90 -0.66 4.62
CA SER A 105 -7.83 -1.80 4.68
C SER A 105 -8.30 -2.19 3.27
N CYS A 106 -8.64 -1.21 2.43
CA CYS A 106 -9.04 -1.48 1.04
C CYS A 106 -7.91 -2.10 0.22
N GLU A 107 -6.67 -1.63 0.39
CA GLU A 107 -5.52 -2.20 -0.31
C GLU A 107 -5.31 -3.67 0.09
N VAL A 108 -5.27 -3.94 1.40
CA VAL A 108 -5.13 -5.29 1.95
C VAL A 108 -6.26 -6.20 1.45
N GLY A 109 -7.52 -5.77 1.57
CA GLY A 109 -8.65 -6.61 1.20
C GLY A 109 -8.72 -6.85 -0.31
N THR A 110 -8.33 -5.88 -1.14
CA THR A 110 -8.21 -6.10 -2.59
C THR A 110 -7.15 -7.16 -2.90
N HIS A 111 -5.99 -7.14 -2.21
CA HIS A 111 -4.96 -8.17 -2.38
C HIS A 111 -5.47 -9.56 -2.00
N VAL A 112 -6.11 -9.69 -0.84
CA VAL A 112 -6.69 -10.97 -0.38
C VAL A 112 -7.77 -11.46 -1.35
N TRP A 113 -8.70 -10.58 -1.75
CA TRP A 113 -9.75 -10.93 -2.70
C TRP A 113 -9.18 -11.43 -4.03
N MET A 114 -8.17 -10.75 -4.56
CA MET A 114 -7.50 -11.14 -5.80
C MET A 114 -6.83 -12.51 -5.71
N GLN A 115 -6.19 -12.82 -4.58
CA GLN A 115 -5.55 -14.13 -4.35
C GLN A 115 -6.57 -15.27 -4.36
N ASP A 116 -7.73 -15.06 -3.73
CA ASP A 116 -8.78 -16.08 -3.62
C ASP A 116 -9.52 -16.30 -4.95
N HIS A 117 -9.64 -15.25 -5.78
CA HIS A 117 -10.54 -15.26 -6.93
C HIS A 117 -9.84 -15.27 -8.30
N THR A 118 -8.55 -14.92 -8.37
CA THR A 118 -7.81 -14.89 -9.64
C THR A 118 -6.61 -15.84 -9.64
N ARG A 119 -6.65 -16.84 -10.51
CA ARG A 119 -5.54 -17.79 -10.75
C ARG A 119 -4.59 -17.35 -11.88
N SER A 120 -4.50 -16.05 -12.14
CA SER A 120 -3.58 -15.55 -13.19
C SER A 120 -2.18 -15.43 -12.60
N ASP A 121 -1.17 -16.03 -13.24
CA ASP A 121 0.24 -15.92 -12.84
C ASP A 121 0.70 -14.45 -12.66
N ALA A 122 0.07 -13.52 -13.40
CA ALA A 122 0.32 -12.08 -13.29
C ALA A 122 -0.17 -11.46 -11.97
N VAL A 123 -1.22 -12.04 -11.37
CA VAL A 123 -1.76 -11.64 -10.06
C VAL A 123 -1.09 -12.41 -8.92
N SER A 124 -0.66 -13.65 -9.18
CA SER A 124 0.16 -14.43 -8.25
C SER A 124 1.54 -13.80 -7.96
N ALA A 125 2.07 -12.95 -8.84
CA ALA A 125 3.30 -12.17 -8.55
C ALA A 125 3.06 -10.97 -7.62
N LEU A 126 1.81 -10.52 -7.42
CA LEU A 126 1.41 -9.55 -6.39
C LEU A 126 1.17 -10.22 -5.03
N SER A 127 1.40 -11.52 -4.94
CA SER A 127 1.03 -12.39 -3.84
C SER A 127 2.27 -13.02 -3.23
N LEU A 128 2.75 -12.47 -2.11
CA LEU A 128 3.10 -13.25 -0.91
C LEU A 128 3.66 -12.37 0.22
N ALA A 129 2.75 -11.68 0.88
CA ALA A 129 2.73 -11.38 2.31
C ALA A 129 1.73 -10.25 2.40
N THR A 130 0.62 -10.47 3.08
CA THR A 130 -0.16 -9.37 3.61
C THR A 130 -0.54 -9.82 5.00
N GLN A 131 0.46 -9.81 5.88
CA GLN A 131 0.15 -9.77 7.30
C GLN A 131 -0.24 -8.32 7.57
N ALA A 132 -1.54 -8.06 7.44
CA ALA A 132 -2.12 -6.80 7.86
C ALA A 132 -2.08 -6.75 9.38
N SER A 133 -1.47 -5.70 9.93
CA SER A 133 -1.80 -5.27 11.29
C SER A 133 -2.19 -3.81 11.23
N LEU A 134 -3.50 -3.60 11.24
CA LEU A 134 -4.15 -2.35 11.57
C LEU A 134 -3.83 -2.06 13.05
N ARG A 135 -2.69 -1.41 13.30
CA ARG A 135 -2.15 -1.06 14.63
C ARG A 135 -1.96 -2.26 15.59
N PRO A 136 -1.19 -2.10 16.68
CA PRO A 136 -1.30 -3.00 17.82
C PRO A 136 -2.67 -2.80 18.47
N THR A 137 -3.34 -3.90 18.83
CA THR A 137 -4.56 -3.88 19.66
C THR A 137 -4.37 -3.05 20.94
N PRO A 138 -5.40 -2.37 21.48
CA PRO A 138 -5.30 -1.52 22.68
C PRO A 138 -4.89 -2.26 23.98
N HIS A 139 -4.76 -3.59 23.96
CA HIS A 139 -4.53 -4.40 25.17
C HIS A 139 -3.06 -4.48 25.62
N THR A 140 -2.12 -3.91 24.87
CA THR A 140 -0.76 -3.64 25.37
C THR A 140 -0.50 -2.17 25.24
N ARG A 141 -0.88 -1.42 26.28
CA ARG A 141 -0.52 -0.01 26.47
C ARG A 141 0.99 0.07 26.68
N PRO A 142 1.81 0.53 25.70
CA PRO A 142 3.18 0.87 25.98
C PRO A 142 3.14 2.21 26.70
N THR A 143 3.39 2.20 27.99
CA THR A 143 3.74 3.42 28.72
C THR A 143 4.97 4.04 28.04
N ALA A 144 4.88 5.35 27.74
CA ALA A 144 5.89 6.25 27.18
C ALA A 144 5.83 6.52 25.65
N THR A 145 5.29 7.71 25.31
CA THR A 145 5.83 8.77 24.41
C THR A 145 6.57 8.45 23.10
N CYS A 146 6.60 7.21 22.63
CA CYS A 146 7.23 6.84 21.37
C CYS A 146 6.19 6.86 20.25
N ALA A 147 6.38 7.69 19.22
CA ALA A 147 5.50 7.79 18.07
C ALA A 147 5.34 6.39 17.42
N ASP A 148 4.16 5.79 17.58
CA ASP A 148 3.80 4.49 17.03
C ASP A 148 4.08 4.49 15.51
N PRO A 149 4.76 3.47 14.96
CA PRO A 149 4.98 3.39 13.53
C PRO A 149 3.67 3.58 12.78
N THR A 150 3.80 4.36 11.73
CA THR A 150 2.74 4.75 10.83
C THR A 150 2.07 3.53 10.21
N ALA A 151 0.79 3.61 9.85
CA ALA A 151 0.04 2.53 9.20
C ALA A 151 0.86 1.85 8.09
N TYR A 152 1.00 0.52 8.15
CA TYR A 152 1.94 -0.23 7.33
C TYR A 152 1.42 -1.60 6.87
N THR A 153 2.06 -2.13 5.83
CA THR A 153 1.86 -3.51 5.30
C THR A 153 3.22 -4.17 5.08
N LEU A 154 3.30 -5.48 5.34
CA LEU A 154 4.42 -6.32 4.93
C LEU A 154 4.10 -6.97 3.59
N LEU A 155 4.96 -6.81 2.59
CA LEU A 155 4.81 -7.35 1.24
C LEU A 155 6.03 -8.20 0.83
N GLU A 156 5.89 -9.08 -0.15
CA GLU A 156 7.03 -9.76 -0.77
C GLU A 156 7.95 -8.76 -1.49
N TYR A 157 9.26 -9.02 -1.47
CA TYR A 157 10.18 -8.35 -2.37
C TYR A 157 10.38 -9.12 -3.67
N ILE A 158 9.87 -8.57 -4.78
CA ILE A 158 10.15 -9.09 -6.11
C ILE A 158 11.57 -8.71 -6.51
N SER A 159 12.45 -9.72 -6.56
CA SER A 159 13.86 -9.50 -6.88
C SER A 159 14.07 -9.15 -8.36
N PRO A 160 15.17 -8.46 -8.72
CA PRO A 160 15.54 -8.21 -10.11
C PRO A 160 15.75 -9.49 -10.95
N ALA A 161 16.01 -10.63 -10.31
CA ALA A 161 16.08 -11.93 -10.98
C ALA A 161 14.69 -12.43 -11.42
N THR A 162 13.64 -12.05 -10.68
CA THR A 162 12.24 -12.37 -11.00
C THR A 162 11.68 -11.38 -12.03
N GLY A 163 11.94 -10.08 -11.86
CA GLY A 163 11.39 -9.05 -12.74
C GLY A 163 11.99 -7.67 -12.49
N ARG A 164 11.87 -6.80 -13.50
CA ARG A 164 12.27 -5.39 -13.41
C ARG A 164 11.06 -4.50 -13.65
N MET A 165 11.00 -3.36 -12.97
CA MET A 165 9.95 -2.38 -13.15
C MET A 165 9.91 -1.91 -14.62
N LEU A 166 8.71 -1.86 -15.21
CA LEU A 166 8.53 -1.42 -16.60
C LEU A 166 9.12 -0.02 -16.84
N SER A 167 9.01 0.89 -15.86
CA SER A 167 9.51 2.26 -15.95
C SER A 167 11.02 2.36 -16.19
N THR A 168 11.82 1.38 -15.74
CA THR A 168 13.28 1.41 -15.92
C THR A 168 13.70 0.99 -17.32
N THR A 169 12.87 0.20 -18.00
CA THR A 169 13.14 -0.28 -19.36
C THR A 169 12.33 0.46 -20.43
N TRP A 170 11.29 1.20 -20.03
CA TRP A 170 10.30 1.79 -20.94
C TRP A 170 10.94 2.66 -22.02
N ALA A 171 11.74 3.66 -21.64
CA ALA A 171 12.30 4.62 -22.59
C ALA A 171 13.12 3.95 -23.70
N ALA A 172 13.86 2.89 -23.37
CA ALA A 172 14.72 2.17 -24.32
C ALA A 172 13.97 1.10 -25.14
N GLN A 173 12.83 0.60 -24.64
CA GLN A 173 12.16 -0.58 -25.20
C GLN A 173 10.73 -0.33 -25.66
N ARG A 174 10.19 0.87 -25.47
CA ARG A 174 8.79 1.18 -25.81
C ARG A 174 8.51 1.01 -27.30
N ASP A 175 9.48 1.23 -28.18
CA ASP A 175 9.28 1.15 -29.63
C ASP A 175 9.47 -0.27 -30.19
N ASP A 176 9.82 -1.26 -29.34
CA ASP A 176 9.85 -2.68 -29.70
C ASP A 176 8.43 -3.24 -29.77
N THR A 177 7.92 -3.38 -31.00
CA THR A 177 6.57 -3.89 -31.30
C THR A 177 6.27 -5.24 -30.66
N ALA A 178 7.25 -6.14 -30.56
CA ALA A 178 7.04 -7.46 -29.97
C ALA A 178 6.86 -7.35 -28.45
N ARG A 179 7.60 -6.46 -27.79
CA ARG A 179 7.43 -6.16 -26.35
C ARG A 179 6.11 -5.48 -26.08
N GLN A 180 5.75 -4.46 -26.87
CA GLN A 180 4.45 -3.79 -26.74
C GLN A 180 3.29 -4.80 -26.86
N ARG A 181 3.32 -5.66 -27.88
CA ARG A 181 2.30 -6.70 -28.08
C ARG A 181 2.18 -7.62 -26.86
N ARG A 182 3.30 -8.05 -26.27
CA ARG A 182 3.29 -8.88 -25.06
C ARG A 182 2.74 -8.13 -23.85
N LEU A 183 3.13 -6.86 -23.66
CA LEU A 183 2.64 -6.01 -22.57
C LEU A 183 1.12 -5.84 -22.66
N PHE A 184 0.60 -5.40 -23.80
CA PHE A 184 -0.84 -5.18 -23.98
C PHE A 184 -1.62 -6.48 -23.85
N ARG A 185 -1.13 -7.58 -24.45
CA ARG A 185 -1.77 -8.89 -24.27
C ARG A 185 -1.79 -9.33 -22.81
N GLY A 186 -0.70 -9.11 -22.05
CA GLY A 186 -0.65 -9.39 -20.62
C GLY A 186 -1.66 -8.56 -19.84
N LEU A 187 -1.69 -7.25 -20.07
CA LEU A 187 -2.64 -6.33 -19.43
C LEU A 187 -4.09 -6.73 -19.71
N SER A 188 -4.43 -7.00 -20.99
CA SER A 188 -5.77 -7.45 -21.37
C SER A 188 -6.15 -8.76 -20.71
N ARG A 189 -5.24 -9.74 -20.60
CA ARG A 189 -5.50 -11.01 -19.90
C ARG A 189 -5.75 -10.78 -18.41
N THR A 190 -4.99 -9.91 -17.76
CA THR A 190 -5.22 -9.56 -16.35
C THR A 190 -6.57 -8.87 -16.16
N MET A 191 -6.89 -7.87 -16.98
CA MET A 191 -8.17 -7.17 -16.93
C MET A 191 -9.35 -8.13 -17.15
N LEU A 192 -9.27 -9.00 -18.16
CA LEU A 192 -10.29 -10.02 -18.41
C LEU A 192 -10.37 -11.04 -17.27
N SER A 193 -9.25 -11.43 -16.67
CA SER A 193 -9.25 -12.35 -15.53
C SER A 193 -9.95 -11.76 -14.30
N LEU A 194 -9.74 -10.47 -14.02
CA LEU A 194 -10.42 -9.76 -12.94
C LEU A 194 -11.92 -9.60 -13.25
N ALA A 195 -12.24 -9.20 -14.49
CA ALA A 195 -13.63 -8.99 -14.93
C ALA A 195 -14.47 -10.29 -15.01
N ARG A 196 -13.84 -11.47 -15.03
CA ARG A 196 -14.54 -12.77 -15.00
C ARG A 196 -15.29 -13.02 -13.71
N VAL A 197 -14.97 -12.29 -12.63
CA VAL A 197 -15.67 -12.42 -11.36
C VAL A 197 -16.65 -11.25 -11.23
N PRO A 198 -17.94 -11.44 -11.59
CA PRO A 198 -18.90 -10.36 -11.58
C PRO A 198 -19.10 -9.84 -10.16
N GLN A 199 -19.12 -8.51 -10.02
CA GLN A 199 -19.39 -7.84 -8.75
C GLN A 199 -20.85 -7.42 -8.69
N PRO A 200 -21.53 -7.62 -7.55
CA PRO A 200 -22.94 -7.23 -7.40
C PRO A 200 -23.13 -5.71 -7.37
N ARG A 201 -22.08 -4.96 -6.99
CA ARG A 201 -22.08 -3.50 -6.82
C ARG A 201 -20.70 -2.94 -7.18
N ILE A 202 -20.58 -1.63 -7.27
CA ILE A 202 -19.31 -0.90 -7.38
C ILE A 202 -18.96 -0.39 -5.98
N GLY A 203 -17.84 -0.84 -5.43
CA GLY A 203 -17.41 -0.55 -4.07
C GLY A 203 -15.92 -0.80 -3.88
N SER A 204 -15.50 -0.88 -2.62
CA SER A 204 -14.16 -1.33 -2.24
C SER A 204 -14.22 -2.65 -1.48
N PHE A 205 -13.05 -3.27 -1.31
CA PHE A 205 -12.90 -4.49 -0.53
C PHE A 205 -12.10 -4.17 0.74
N PRO A 206 -12.71 -3.58 1.78
CA PRO A 206 -12.03 -3.41 3.05
C PRO A 206 -11.73 -4.78 3.68
N PHE A 207 -10.54 -4.93 4.23
CA PHE A 207 -10.20 -6.01 5.14
C PHE A 207 -10.62 -5.66 6.57
N ASP A 208 -11.48 -6.49 7.15
CA ASP A 208 -11.83 -6.42 8.55
C ASP A 208 -10.83 -7.22 9.38
N ALA A 209 -10.11 -6.58 10.30
CA ALA A 209 -9.13 -7.28 11.14
C ALA A 209 -9.75 -8.06 12.31
N ALA A 210 -10.96 -7.68 12.77
CA ALA A 210 -11.66 -8.38 13.84
C ALA A 210 -12.21 -9.70 13.32
N ASP A 211 -12.93 -9.65 12.20
CA ASP A 211 -13.59 -10.81 11.61
C ASP A 211 -12.70 -11.57 10.62
N ARG A 212 -11.57 -10.96 10.19
CA ARG A 212 -10.63 -11.47 9.18
C ARG A 212 -11.31 -11.77 7.85
N THR A 213 -12.31 -10.97 7.51
CA THR A 213 -13.10 -11.12 6.30
C THR A 213 -12.81 -10.00 5.31
N VAL A 214 -13.06 -10.30 4.04
CA VAL A 214 -13.09 -9.32 2.97
C VAL A 214 -14.48 -9.37 2.33
N VAL A 215 -15.19 -8.26 2.40
CA VAL A 215 -16.54 -8.12 1.83
C VAL A 215 -16.58 -6.86 0.98
N LEU A 216 -17.25 -6.93 -0.18
CA LEU A 216 -17.51 -5.75 -1.00
C LEU A 216 -18.40 -4.79 -0.22
N ALA A 217 -17.84 -3.65 0.18
CA ALA A 217 -18.50 -2.65 1.01
C ALA A 217 -17.90 -1.26 0.70
N ASN A 218 -18.37 -0.23 1.41
CA ASN A 218 -17.85 1.13 1.34
C ASN A 218 -17.84 1.76 -0.07
N ARG A 219 -17.45 3.03 -0.14
CA ARG A 219 -17.27 3.70 -1.42
C ARG A 219 -16.16 3.06 -2.27
N PRO A 220 -16.24 3.17 -3.60
CA PRO A 220 -15.11 2.88 -4.48
C PRO A 220 -13.94 3.81 -4.14
N LEU A 221 -12.78 3.21 -3.90
CA LEU A 221 -11.58 3.95 -3.51
C LEU A 221 -10.65 4.14 -4.70
N LEU A 222 -10.94 5.17 -5.50
CA LEU A 222 -10.12 5.52 -6.66
C LEU A 222 -8.86 6.26 -6.22
N CYS A 223 -7.73 5.97 -6.86
CA CYS A 223 -6.46 6.67 -6.63
C CYS A 223 -6.61 8.19 -6.85
N CYS A 224 -7.30 8.61 -7.93
CA CYS A 224 -7.56 10.02 -8.19
C CYS A 224 -8.38 10.67 -7.06
N ALA A 225 -9.47 10.04 -6.63
CA ALA A 225 -10.28 10.56 -5.52
C ALA A 225 -9.46 10.71 -4.23
N ALA A 226 -8.63 9.71 -3.91
CA ALA A 226 -7.76 9.76 -2.74
C ALA A 226 -6.73 10.90 -2.78
N ILE A 227 -6.26 11.28 -3.97
CA ILE A 227 -5.35 12.42 -4.19
C ILE A 227 -6.11 13.73 -3.97
N LEU A 228 -7.24 13.91 -4.65
CA LEU A 228 -8.06 15.12 -4.56
C LEU A 228 -8.51 15.40 -3.12
N GLU A 229 -8.93 14.35 -2.39
CA GLU A 229 -9.27 14.44 -0.96
C GLU A 229 -8.09 14.92 -0.12
N SER A 230 -6.87 14.46 -0.43
CA SER A 230 -5.66 14.89 0.29
C SER A 230 -5.29 16.34 0.01
N GLU A 231 -5.77 16.89 -1.11
CA GLU A 231 -5.59 18.27 -1.54
C GLU A 231 -6.71 19.19 -1.05
N GLY A 232 -7.73 18.63 -0.38
CA GLY A 232 -8.81 19.40 0.27
C GLY A 232 -10.20 19.18 -0.33
N ALA A 233 -10.34 18.32 -1.34
CA ALA A 233 -11.65 17.97 -1.86
C ALA A 233 -12.51 17.28 -0.77
N PRO A 234 -13.83 17.51 -0.75
CA PRO A 234 -14.72 16.84 0.20
C PRO A 234 -14.64 15.31 0.08
N LEU A 235 -14.68 14.64 1.22
CA LEU A 235 -14.77 13.17 1.25
C LEU A 235 -16.08 12.73 0.59
N ALA A 236 -15.99 11.78 -0.33
CA ALA A 236 -17.17 11.17 -0.94
C ALA A 236 -17.98 10.40 0.11
N VAL A 237 -19.29 10.31 -0.11
CA VAL A 237 -20.19 9.53 0.74
C VAL A 237 -19.74 8.07 0.74
N ASN A 238 -19.73 7.44 1.91
CA ASN A 238 -19.28 6.07 2.08
C ASN A 238 -20.34 5.04 1.64
N GLU A 239 -20.63 5.00 0.34
CA GLU A 239 -21.69 4.15 -0.23
C GLU A 239 -21.24 3.39 -1.48
N THR A 240 -21.83 2.21 -1.67
CA THR A 240 -21.63 1.37 -2.86
C THR A 240 -22.68 1.69 -3.93
N TYR A 241 -22.30 1.59 -5.19
CA TYR A 241 -23.19 1.89 -6.32
C TYR A 241 -23.76 0.63 -6.95
N ASN A 242 -25.06 0.64 -7.26
CA ASN A 242 -25.73 -0.49 -7.93
C ASN A 242 -25.57 -0.48 -9.46
N CYS A 243 -25.17 0.65 -10.03
CA CYS A 243 -24.95 0.78 -11.46
C CYS A 243 -23.89 1.85 -11.76
N VAL A 244 -23.40 1.85 -13.01
CA VAL A 244 -22.30 2.70 -13.47
C VAL A 244 -22.67 4.18 -13.51
N LYS A 245 -23.94 4.51 -13.83
CA LYS A 245 -24.39 5.90 -14.05
C LYS A 245 -24.16 6.83 -12.84
N PRO A 246 -24.66 6.51 -11.62
CA PRO A 246 -24.41 7.36 -10.44
C PRO A 246 -22.94 7.37 -10.05
N PHE A 247 -22.23 6.25 -10.20
CA PHE A 247 -20.80 6.18 -9.92
C PHE A 247 -19.99 7.16 -10.80
N VAL A 248 -20.22 7.16 -12.12
CA VAL A 248 -19.53 8.07 -13.04
C VAL A 248 -19.92 9.51 -12.78
N ALA A 249 -21.20 9.78 -12.50
CA ALA A 249 -21.67 11.12 -12.18
C ALA A 249 -20.96 11.69 -10.94
N ASP A 250 -20.80 10.90 -9.88
CA ASP A 250 -20.13 11.33 -8.65
C ASP A 250 -18.62 11.50 -8.83
N VAL A 251 -17.97 10.67 -9.65
CA VAL A 251 -16.56 10.87 -10.02
C VAL A 251 -16.37 12.18 -10.78
N LEU A 252 -17.23 12.48 -11.76
CA LEU A 252 -17.16 13.75 -12.50
C LEU A 252 -17.44 14.95 -11.58
N ALA A 253 -18.47 14.87 -10.73
CA ALA A 253 -18.80 15.92 -9.78
C ALA A 253 -17.65 16.19 -8.78
N LEU A 254 -16.89 15.16 -8.37
CA LEU A 254 -15.70 15.35 -7.55
C LEU A 254 -14.63 16.16 -8.28
N HIS A 255 -14.37 15.84 -9.56
CA HIS A 255 -13.40 16.58 -10.38
C HIS A 255 -13.84 18.03 -10.60
N ASP A 256 -15.11 18.26 -10.93
CA ASP A 256 -15.66 19.62 -11.14
C ASP A 256 -15.56 20.45 -9.86
N ARG A 257 -15.93 19.89 -8.71
CA ARG A 257 -15.84 20.59 -7.42
C ARG A 257 -14.41 20.96 -7.04
N HIS A 258 -13.46 20.06 -7.28
CA HIS A 258 -12.06 20.37 -7.03
C HIS A 258 -11.54 21.47 -7.96
N PHE A 259 -11.85 21.39 -9.26
CA PHE A 259 -11.49 22.42 -10.22
C PHE A 259 -12.08 23.79 -9.86
N LEU A 260 -13.34 23.84 -9.42
CA LEU A 260 -13.98 25.08 -8.98
C LEU A 260 -13.39 25.62 -7.67
N ALA A 261 -12.96 24.77 -6.76
CA ALA A 261 -12.28 25.20 -5.53
C ALA A 261 -10.93 25.84 -5.84
N ASP A 262 -10.16 25.26 -6.77
CA ASP A 262 -8.87 25.80 -7.21
C ASP A 262 -9.00 27.14 -7.97
N ALA A 263 -10.15 27.40 -8.61
CA ALA A 263 -10.40 28.62 -9.37
C ALA A 263 -10.81 29.82 -8.50
N VAL A 264 -11.17 29.59 -7.23
CA VAL A 264 -11.65 30.62 -6.29
C VAL A 264 -10.54 31.05 -5.31
N ASP A 265 -9.39 30.37 -5.30
CA ASP A 265 -8.18 30.67 -4.51
C ASP A 265 -7.09 31.40 -5.33
#